data_AF-A0A423H9A7-F1
#
_entry.id   AF-A0A423H9A7-F1
#
_cell.length_a   1.000
_cell.length_b   1.000
_cell.length_c   1.000
_cell.angle_alpha   90.00
_cell.angle_beta   90.00
_cell.angle_gamma   90.00
#
_symmetry.space_group_name_H-M   'P 1'
#
loop_
_entity.id
_entity.type
_entity.pdbx_description
1 polymer ?
#
loop_
_entity_poly.entity_id
_entity_poly.type
_entity_poly.pdbx_seq_one_letter_code
_entity_poly.pdbx_strand_id
1 'polypeptide(L)'
;MKLFMLGFATLLATGSAFAGTTGTTDTSAVIHDKTGFFVRLDVAKVKSMTDTSGQCGVIPARLDYLDHQGREHVLDYPVQGRCTNEN
;
A
#
# COMPACT_ATOMS: atom_id res chain seq x y z
N MET A 1 -56.04 -40.69 -11.10
CA MET A 1 -55.17 -41.45 -12.04
C MET A 1 -55.27 -40.71 -13.38
N LYS A 2 -54.24 -40.24 -14.08
CA LYS A 2 -52.91 -40.82 -14.29
C LYS A 2 -51.99 -39.75 -14.93
N LEU A 3 -50.77 -39.68 -14.39
CA LEU A 3 -49.49 -39.12 -14.86
C LEU A 3 -49.35 -37.67 -15.36
N PHE A 4 -48.69 -36.88 -14.50
CA PHE A 4 -47.91 -35.69 -14.84
C PHE A 4 -46.67 -36.08 -15.67
N MET A 5 -46.50 -35.48 -16.85
CA MET A 5 -45.25 -35.60 -17.62
C MET A 5 -44.35 -34.41 -17.31
N LEU A 6 -43.22 -34.74 -16.68
CA LEU A 6 -42.07 -33.89 -16.46
C LEU A 6 -41.45 -33.47 -17.80
N GLY A 7 -41.24 -32.16 -17.95
CA GLY A 7 -40.38 -31.57 -18.98
C GLY A 7 -39.45 -30.55 -18.33
N PHE A 8 -38.48 -31.03 -17.55
CA PHE A 8 -37.44 -30.20 -16.94
C PHE A 8 -36.47 -29.78 -18.03
N ALA A 9 -36.74 -28.64 -18.68
CA ALA A 9 -35.81 -28.02 -19.61
C ALA A 9 -34.62 -27.50 -18.79
N THR A 10 -33.54 -28.29 -18.77
CA THR A 10 -32.25 -27.95 -18.18
C THR A 10 -31.72 -26.70 -18.87
N LEU A 11 -31.86 -25.56 -18.19
CA LEU A 11 -31.28 -24.28 -18.57
C LEU A 11 -29.76 -24.45 -18.59
N LEU A 12 -29.17 -24.49 -19.78
CA LEU A 12 -27.74 -24.62 -19.98
C LEU A 12 -27.00 -23.40 -19.42
N ALA A 13 -26.09 -23.69 -18.49
CA ALA A 13 -24.84 -22.99 -18.24
C ALA A 13 -24.90 -21.44 -18.19
N THR A 14 -25.32 -20.90 -17.05
CA THR A 14 -24.74 -19.63 -16.58
C THR A 14 -23.28 -19.89 -16.21
N GLY A 15 -22.38 -19.76 -17.18
CA GLY A 15 -20.96 -19.60 -16.92
C GLY A 15 -20.77 -18.29 -16.17
N SER A 16 -20.62 -18.35 -14.86
CA SER A 16 -20.04 -17.25 -14.11
C SER A 16 -18.59 -17.12 -14.56
N ALA A 17 -18.33 -16.23 -15.53
CA ALA A 17 -17.00 -15.68 -15.68
C ALA A 17 -16.75 -14.87 -14.39
N PHE A 18 -16.12 -15.50 -13.41
CA PHE A 18 -15.39 -14.75 -12.41
C PHE A 18 -14.31 -14.04 -13.23
N ALA A 19 -14.55 -12.77 -13.56
CA ALA A 19 -13.46 -11.87 -13.85
C ALA A 19 -12.61 -11.87 -12.57
N GLY A 20 -11.63 -12.77 -12.51
CA GLY A 20 -10.54 -12.66 -11.57
C GLY A 20 -9.88 -11.34 -11.92
N THR A 21 -10.26 -10.29 -11.19
CA THR A 21 -9.51 -9.05 -11.14
C THR A 21 -8.23 -9.37 -10.37
N THR A 22 -7.37 -10.23 -10.92
CA THR A 22 -5.99 -10.34 -10.44
C THR A 22 -5.30 -9.09 -10.92
N GLY A 23 -5.41 -8.07 -10.09
CA GLY A 23 -4.71 -6.81 -10.19
C GLY A 23 -5.01 -6.12 -11.50
N THR A 24 -5.94 -5.16 -11.43
CA THR A 24 -5.64 -3.84 -11.98
C THR A 24 -4.13 -3.66 -12.12
N THR A 25 -3.68 -3.21 -13.29
CA THR A 25 -2.54 -2.29 -13.33
C THR A 25 -2.95 -1.08 -12.48
N ASP A 26 -3.02 -1.27 -11.17
CA ASP A 26 -3.10 -0.24 -10.19
C ASP A 26 -1.77 0.44 -10.42
N THR A 27 -1.81 1.61 -11.05
CA THR A 27 -0.90 2.67 -10.62
C THR A 27 -1.09 2.72 -9.11
N SER A 28 -0.31 1.91 -8.37
CA SER A 28 -0.49 1.68 -6.94
C SER A 28 -0.38 3.05 -6.34
N ALA A 29 -1.54 3.62 -5.97
CA ALA A 29 -1.59 5.00 -5.55
C ALA A 29 -0.65 5.13 -4.37
N VAL A 30 0.28 6.08 -4.45
CA VAL A 30 1.25 6.31 -3.39
C VAL A 30 0.47 6.71 -2.15
N ILE A 31 0.67 5.97 -1.06
CA ILE A 31 0.00 6.20 0.22
C ILE A 31 0.78 7.28 0.97
N HIS A 32 0.11 8.34 1.39
CA HIS A 32 0.72 9.39 2.20
C HIS A 32 0.40 9.16 3.68
N ASP A 33 1.42 8.74 4.43
CA ASP A 33 1.29 8.48 5.85
C ASP A 33 1.22 9.78 6.66
N LYS A 34 0.57 9.70 7.82
CA LYS A 34 0.49 10.79 8.78
C LYS A 34 1.52 10.59 9.88
N THR A 35 2.14 11.70 10.29
CA THR A 35 3.05 11.72 11.43
C THR A 35 2.29 11.51 12.74
N GLY A 36 2.98 10.97 13.75
CA GLY A 36 2.45 10.81 15.10
C GLY A 36 3.46 10.15 16.04
N PHE A 37 3.25 10.31 17.34
CA PHE A 37 4.05 9.60 18.34
C PHE A 37 3.63 8.13 18.39
N PHE A 38 4.60 7.21 18.43
CA PHE A 38 4.39 5.75 18.52
C PHE A 38 3.61 5.12 17.35
N VAL A 39 3.64 5.73 16.15
CA VAL A 39 3.11 5.12 14.94
C VAL A 39 3.99 3.93 14.55
N ARG A 40 3.37 2.76 14.35
CA ARG A 40 4.07 1.59 13.78
C ARG A 40 3.94 1.64 12.26
N LEU A 41 5.07 1.79 11.59
CA LEU A 41 5.16 1.70 10.13
C LEU A 41 5.43 0.24 9.74
N ASP A 42 4.72 -0.25 8.73
CA ASP A 42 4.97 -1.57 8.14
C ASP A 42 6.04 -1.46 7.06
N VAL A 43 7.31 -1.34 7.43
CA VAL A 43 8.40 -1.13 6.48
C VAL A 43 9.00 -2.47 6.05
N ALA A 44 8.78 -2.88 4.81
CA ALA A 44 9.46 -4.02 4.20
C ALA A 44 10.77 -3.59 3.50
N LYS A 45 10.77 -2.45 2.81
CA LYS A 45 11.96 -1.94 2.11
C LYS A 45 11.97 -0.41 2.07
N VAL A 46 13.06 0.21 2.50
CA VAL A 46 13.31 1.64 2.28
C VAL A 46 13.67 1.87 0.80
N LYS A 47 12.94 2.78 0.14
CA LYS A 47 13.22 3.20 -1.24
C LYS A 47 14.14 4.43 -1.27
N SER A 48 13.80 5.45 -0.47
CA SER A 48 14.55 6.69 -0.38
C SER A 48 14.37 7.31 1.02
N MET A 49 15.34 8.11 1.45
CA MET A 49 15.24 8.89 2.68
C MET A 49 16.04 10.17 2.53
N THR A 50 15.55 11.28 3.09
CA THR A 50 16.30 12.54 3.14
C THR A 50 17.61 12.34 3.89
N ASP A 51 18.74 12.69 3.27
CA ASP A 51 20.02 12.80 3.96
C ASP A 51 20.01 14.01 4.88
N THR A 52 20.30 13.79 6.15
CA THR A 52 20.27 14.80 7.22
C THR A 52 21.66 15.17 7.72
N SER A 53 22.71 14.65 7.06
CA SER A 53 24.10 14.88 7.42
C SER A 53 24.47 16.35 7.26
N GLY A 54 25.12 16.93 8.28
CA GLY A 54 25.54 18.33 8.27
C GLY A 54 24.40 19.35 8.41
N GLN A 55 23.15 18.90 8.55
CA GLN A 55 22.01 19.77 8.82
C GLN A 55 21.81 19.94 10.32
N CYS A 56 21.57 21.18 10.76
CA CYS A 56 21.40 21.53 12.18
C CYS A 56 19.93 21.79 12.51
N GLY A 57 19.52 21.43 13.73
CA GLY A 57 18.18 21.68 14.25
C GLY A 57 17.12 20.71 13.75
N VAL A 58 15.85 21.04 13.99
CA VAL A 58 14.71 20.26 13.51
C VAL A 58 14.42 20.64 12.07
N ILE A 59 14.58 19.69 11.15
CA ILE A 59 14.42 19.88 9.71
C ILE A 59 13.32 18.99 9.15
N PRO A 60 12.67 19.35 8.03
CA PRO A 60 11.79 18.45 7.31
C PRO A 60 12.60 17.32 6.65
N ALA A 61 12.07 16.10 6.74
CA ALA A 61 12.60 14.92 6.07
C ALA A 61 11.45 14.11 5.43
N ARG A 62 11.83 13.29 4.46
CA ARG A 62 10.96 12.36 3.75
C ARG A 62 11.51 10.95 3.84
N LEU A 63 10.61 9.98 4.00
CA LEU A 63 10.86 8.56 3.89
C LEU A 63 9.91 7.97 2.85
N ASP A 64 10.48 7.40 1.78
CA ASP A 64 9.73 6.63 0.80
C ASP A 64 10.02 5.15 1.02
N TYR A 65 8.99 4.31 1.16
CA TYR A 65 9.17 2.91 1.48
C TYR A 65 8.11 2.00 0.85
N LEU A 66 8.41 0.70 0.81
CA LEU A 66 7.45 -0.36 0.49
C LEU A 66 7.02 -1.07 1.76
N ASP A 67 5.74 -1.38 1.86
CA ASP A 67 5.22 -2.27 2.89
C ASP A 67 5.32 -3.74 2.51
N HIS A 68 4.94 -4.65 3.42
CA HIS A 68 5.01 -6.09 3.16
C HIS A 68 3.97 -6.56 2.12
N GLN A 69 3.03 -5.70 1.74
CA GLN A 69 2.06 -5.94 0.66
C GLN A 69 2.56 -5.39 -0.69
N GLY A 70 3.76 -4.79 -0.73
CA GLY A 70 4.36 -4.22 -1.93
C GLY A 70 3.82 -2.85 -2.33
N ARG A 71 3.07 -2.17 -1.44
CA ARG A 71 2.52 -0.84 -1.71
C ARG A 71 3.54 0.24 -1.37
N GLU A 72 3.54 1.32 -2.13
CA GLU A 72 4.41 2.46 -1.93
C GLU A 72 3.81 3.47 -0.96
N HIS A 73 4.62 3.90 0.00
CA HIS A 73 4.29 4.87 1.01
C HIS A 73 5.29 6.03 1.02
N VAL A 74 4.78 7.22 1.31
CA VAL A 74 5.55 8.45 1.52
C VAL A 74 5.18 9.02 2.89
N LEU A 75 6.19 9.22 3.72
CA LEU A 75 6.06 9.86 5.02
C LEU A 75 6.92 11.12 5.07
N ASP A 76 6.27 12.28 5.20
CA ASP A 76 6.93 13.56 5.49
C ASP A 76 6.91 13.81 7.00
N TYR A 77 8.07 14.03 7.63
CA TYR A 77 8.20 14.16 9.07
C TYR A 77 9.32 15.12 9.50
N PRO A 78 9.20 15.81 10.64
CA PRO A 78 10.29 16.56 11.23
C PRO A 78 11.30 15.62 11.90
N VAL A 79 12.59 15.90 11.75
CA VAL A 79 13.68 15.14 12.39
C VAL A 79 14.78 16.09 12.85
N GLN A 80 15.45 15.74 13.95
CA GLN A 80 16.67 16.43 14.34
C GLN A 80 17.80 16.05 13.37
N GLY A 81 18.36 17.04 12.69
CA GLY A 81 19.48 16.84 11.76
C GLY A 81 20.74 16.30 12.44
N ARG A 82 21.59 15.64 11.66
CA ARG A 82 22.84 15.01 12.12
C ARG A 82 24.02 15.91 11.79
N CYS A 83 24.12 17.02 12.50
CA CYS A 83 25.30 17.87 12.47
C CYS A 83 26.33 17.37 13.50
N THR A 84 27.54 17.05 13.03
CA THR A 84 28.71 17.03 13.90
C THR A 84 29.12 18.48 14.10
N ASN A 85 28.90 19.02 15.29
CA ASN A 85 29.58 20.23 15.68
C ASN A 85 31.08 19.89 15.73
N GLU A 86 31.83 20.20 14.68
CA GLU A 86 33.29 20.21 14.74
C GLU A 86 33.67 21.46 15.53
N ASN A 87 33.59 21.35 16.86
CA ASN A 87 34.07 22.36 17.79
C ASN A 87 35.56 22.16 18.04
#